data_AF-A0A530Z0P8-F1
#
_entry.id   AF-A0A530Z0P8-F1
#
_cell.length_a   1.000
_cell.length_b   1.000
_cell.length_c   1.000
_cell.angle_alpha   90.00
_cell.angle_beta   90.00
_cell.angle_gamma   90.00
#
_symmetry.space_group_name_H-M   'P 1'
#
loop_
_entity.id
_entity.type
_entity.pdbx_description
1 polymer ?
#
loop_
_entity_poly.entity_id
_entity_poly.type
_entity_poly.pdbx_seq_one_letter_code
_entity_poly.pdbx_strand_id
1 'polypeptide(L)'
;VLDLRVHSATAEAYFVKAGDYLQIIDVEGRQCTDFQCFSARKLDKGRDHPLDVTTTRTLMGSSYPMPGLHSKYYDQDMEPLVEVVQDTCGRHDAFALACAAKYYDDIGYPGHPNCSENFNRALADKGVGPRAGWMAINFFFNTAIDAHGVMVSDEPWSRPGDYVLLRALTDIVCVSSACPDDTTPANGWNLTDIHVRTYSGKHKFSRAIARRMTPDSEPKMTRETSFHSSFAKHTRNFVEYRGYWLANAFAKEGPIDEYWACRQAAVIMDLSPLRKFEVTGPDSEALLQYTLTRDVKKLGVGQVVYSAMCYEHGGMIDDGTLLRLGKDNFRWVGGDDLSGEWLRDTATSLGLNVLVRSSTDQMHNVAVQGPKSRDVLKEIIWTSPLQPSIEELEWFRFAVARIGGGNGIPVVVSRTGFTGELGYEIWCHPRDAEKVFDAIWA
;
A
#
# COMPACT_ATOMS: atom_id res chain seq x y z
N VAL A 1 13.54 26.38 -4.17
CA VAL A 1 12.23 26.02 -3.59
C VAL A 1 11.21 26.83 -4.36
N LEU A 2 10.43 26.16 -5.17
CA LEU A 2 9.27 26.70 -5.88
C LEU A 2 8.05 26.48 -4.98
N ASP A 3 7.18 27.47 -4.91
CA ASP A 3 5.86 27.40 -4.29
C ASP A 3 4.92 28.15 -5.25
N LEU A 4 4.08 27.39 -5.95
CA LEU A 4 3.35 27.82 -7.14
C LEU A 4 1.89 27.40 -7.02
N ARG A 5 0.99 28.35 -7.27
CA ARG A 5 -0.45 28.11 -7.37
C ARG A 5 -0.82 28.07 -8.85
N VAL A 6 -1.31 26.93 -9.34
CA VAL A 6 -1.91 26.81 -10.66
C VAL A 6 -3.40 27.07 -10.50
N HIS A 7 -3.84 28.24 -10.96
CA HIS A 7 -5.23 28.64 -10.82
C HIS A 7 -6.15 27.74 -11.65
N SER A 8 -7.37 27.54 -11.15
CA SER A 8 -8.43 26.81 -11.85
C SER A 8 -8.52 27.18 -13.34
N ALA A 9 -8.65 26.16 -14.19
CA ALA A 9 -8.70 26.27 -15.64
C ALA A 9 -7.45 26.87 -16.32
N THR A 10 -6.31 26.96 -15.63
CA THR A 10 -5.03 27.44 -16.20
C THR A 10 -3.92 26.39 -16.09
N ALA A 11 -2.77 26.67 -16.70
CA ALA A 11 -1.56 25.87 -16.53
C ALA A 11 -0.34 26.76 -16.33
N GLU A 12 0.64 26.24 -15.61
CA GLU A 12 1.90 26.91 -15.33
C GLU A 12 3.07 25.98 -15.64
N ALA A 13 4.09 26.52 -16.30
CA ALA A 13 5.32 25.80 -16.60
C ALA A 13 6.44 26.20 -15.63
N TYR A 14 7.23 25.22 -15.20
CA TYR A 14 8.27 25.43 -14.18
C TYR A 14 9.44 24.44 -14.35
N PHE A 15 10.57 24.77 -13.74
CA PHE A 15 11.79 23.94 -13.81
C PHE A 15 12.04 23.20 -12.51
N VAL A 16 12.45 21.94 -12.60
CA VAL A 16 12.88 21.12 -11.46
C VAL A 16 14.24 20.51 -11.77
N LYS A 17 15.20 20.70 -10.85
CA LYS A 17 16.56 20.18 -10.99
C LYS A 17 16.60 18.68 -10.74
N ALA A 18 17.48 17.97 -11.44
CA ALA A 18 17.79 16.57 -11.16
C ALA A 18 18.07 16.33 -9.67
N GLY A 19 17.41 15.33 -9.12
CA GLY A 19 17.51 14.92 -7.72
C GLY A 19 16.60 15.67 -6.74
N ASP A 20 16.05 16.83 -7.13
CA ASP A 20 15.04 17.55 -6.34
C ASP A 20 13.67 16.89 -6.46
N TYR A 21 12.79 17.19 -5.51
CA TYR A 21 11.43 16.67 -5.45
C TYR A 21 10.42 17.70 -5.92
N LEU A 22 9.33 17.21 -6.50
CA LEU A 22 8.16 17.95 -6.96
C LEU A 22 6.93 17.35 -6.28
N GLN A 23 6.17 18.17 -5.56
CA GLN A 23 4.91 17.78 -4.95
C GLN A 23 3.78 18.52 -5.65
N ILE A 24 2.81 17.75 -6.17
CA ILE A 24 1.59 18.27 -6.79
C ILE A 24 0.44 17.93 -5.83
N ILE A 25 -0.25 18.95 -5.35
CA ILE A 25 -1.23 18.87 -4.27
C ILE A 25 -2.59 19.33 -4.80
N ASP A 26 -3.60 18.50 -4.59
CA ASP A 26 -5.00 18.89 -4.68
C ASP A 26 -5.39 19.60 -3.37
N VAL A 27 -5.71 20.89 -3.44
CA VAL A 27 -5.83 21.73 -2.24
C VAL A 27 -7.19 21.64 -1.59
N GLU A 28 -8.24 21.54 -2.39
CA GLU A 28 -9.63 21.49 -1.92
C GLU A 28 -10.26 20.10 -2.08
N GLY A 29 -9.51 19.15 -2.65
CA GLY A 29 -10.02 17.82 -2.95
C GLY A 29 -10.78 17.81 -4.26
N ARG A 30 -10.87 16.60 -4.81
CA ARG A 30 -11.50 16.26 -6.08
C ARG A 30 -10.95 16.94 -7.33
N GLN A 31 -10.08 17.94 -7.23
CA GLN A 31 -9.52 18.63 -8.38
C GLN A 31 -8.46 17.76 -9.07
N CYS A 32 -8.70 17.50 -10.35
CA CYS A 32 -7.77 16.78 -11.19
C CYS A 32 -6.69 17.71 -11.76
N THR A 33 -5.54 17.12 -12.09
CA THR A 33 -4.48 17.85 -12.78
C THR A 33 -3.76 17.01 -13.82
N ASP A 34 -3.68 17.55 -15.02
CA ASP A 34 -2.84 17.03 -16.08
C ASP A 34 -1.41 17.52 -15.87
N PHE A 35 -0.45 16.60 -15.89
CA PHE A 35 0.96 16.87 -15.72
C PHE A 35 1.78 16.33 -16.90
N GLN A 36 2.75 17.12 -17.34
CA GLN A 36 3.68 16.76 -18.40
C GLN A 36 5.07 17.32 -18.09
N CYS A 37 6.12 16.63 -18.53
CA CYS A 37 7.49 17.10 -18.35
C CYS A 37 8.44 16.64 -19.47
N PHE A 38 9.56 17.35 -19.58
CA PHE A 38 10.54 17.19 -20.64
C PHE A 38 11.94 17.23 -20.06
N SER A 39 12.86 16.47 -20.63
CA SER A 39 14.30 16.62 -20.37
C SER A 39 14.76 18.00 -20.84
N ALA A 40 15.20 18.86 -19.91
CA ALA A 40 15.63 20.23 -20.22
C ALA A 40 16.78 20.25 -21.25
N ARG A 41 17.72 19.29 -21.14
CA ARG A 41 18.82 19.09 -22.08
C ARG A 41 18.34 18.74 -23.50
N LYS A 42 17.18 18.07 -23.65
CA LYS A 42 16.60 17.77 -24.96
C LYS A 42 15.97 19.02 -25.56
N LEU A 43 15.26 19.81 -24.74
CA LEU A 43 14.72 21.11 -25.15
C LEU A 43 15.81 22.08 -25.60
N ASP A 44 16.95 22.15 -24.89
CA ASP A 44 18.11 22.96 -25.30
C ASP A 44 18.66 22.58 -26.69
N LYS A 45 18.39 21.35 -27.13
CA LYS A 45 18.77 20.81 -28.45
C LYS A 45 17.64 20.88 -29.48
N GLY A 46 16.54 21.57 -29.16
CA GLY A 46 15.35 21.67 -30.01
C GLY A 46 14.58 20.35 -30.15
N ARG A 47 14.66 19.45 -29.17
CA ARG A 47 13.91 18.19 -29.14
C ARG A 47 12.89 18.22 -28.02
N ASP A 48 11.62 18.36 -28.37
CA ASP A 48 10.52 18.46 -27.41
C ASP A 48 9.83 17.11 -27.16
N HIS A 49 10.63 16.07 -26.93
CA HIS A 49 10.13 14.74 -26.60
C HIS A 49 9.51 14.76 -25.20
N PRO A 50 8.18 14.63 -25.07
CA PRO A 50 7.49 14.67 -23.79
C PRO A 50 7.65 13.34 -23.04
N LEU A 51 7.32 13.36 -21.74
CA LEU A 51 6.90 12.17 -21.02
C LEU A 51 5.83 11.45 -21.83
N ASP A 52 6.07 10.16 -22.07
CA ASP A 52 5.28 9.32 -22.94
C ASP A 52 4.65 8.20 -22.11
N VAL A 53 3.33 8.29 -21.94
CA VAL A 53 2.59 7.32 -21.14
C VAL A 53 2.59 5.93 -21.76
N THR A 54 2.66 5.82 -23.08
CA THR A 54 2.70 4.51 -23.77
C THR A 54 4.02 3.80 -23.48
N THR A 55 5.14 4.48 -23.66
CA THR A 55 6.48 4.00 -23.32
C THR A 55 6.54 3.62 -21.84
N THR A 56 5.98 4.48 -20.98
CA THR A 56 5.92 4.20 -19.54
C THR A 56 5.16 2.91 -19.25
N ARG A 57 3.94 2.72 -19.77
CA ARG A 57 3.16 1.50 -19.56
C ARG A 57 3.87 0.26 -20.13
N THR A 58 4.51 0.39 -21.29
CA THR A 58 5.30 -0.70 -21.90
C THR A 58 6.47 -1.13 -21.02
N LEU A 59 7.23 -0.18 -20.47
CA LEU A 59 8.40 -0.48 -19.65
C LEU A 59 8.03 -0.91 -18.22
N MET A 60 6.94 -0.36 -17.66
CA MET A 60 6.52 -0.64 -16.29
C MET A 60 5.59 -1.83 -16.17
N GLY A 61 4.86 -2.21 -17.23
CA GLY A 61 3.87 -3.29 -17.19
C GLY A 61 2.64 -2.96 -16.32
N SER A 62 2.39 -1.68 -16.03
CA SER A 62 1.30 -1.17 -15.20
C SER A 62 0.57 -0.03 -15.93
N SER A 63 -0.70 0.21 -15.58
CA SER A 63 -1.51 1.33 -16.13
C SER A 63 -0.91 2.68 -15.82
N TYR A 64 -0.31 2.82 -14.63
CA TYR A 64 0.46 3.98 -14.19
C TYR A 64 1.49 3.56 -13.13
N PRO A 65 2.64 4.23 -13.07
CA PRO A 65 3.62 4.09 -12.00
C PRO A 65 3.10 4.42 -10.60
N MET A 66 3.58 3.66 -9.61
CA MET A 66 3.30 3.83 -8.17
C MET A 66 4.60 3.77 -7.35
N PRO A 67 4.66 4.33 -6.12
CA PRO A 67 5.81 4.16 -5.24
C PRO A 67 6.22 2.69 -5.12
N GLY A 68 7.51 2.39 -5.30
CA GLY A 68 8.04 1.03 -5.28
C GLY A 68 8.90 0.71 -6.51
N LEU A 69 8.78 -0.54 -7.00
CA LEU A 69 9.61 -1.06 -8.10
C LEU A 69 9.24 -0.45 -9.46
N HIS A 70 7.95 -0.27 -9.72
CA HIS A 70 7.41 0.25 -10.97
C HIS A 70 7.03 1.73 -10.84
N SER A 71 8.01 2.54 -10.44
CA SER A 71 7.80 3.92 -9.98
C SER A 71 8.17 5.01 -10.97
N LYS A 72 8.60 4.68 -12.19
CA LYS A 72 9.19 5.67 -13.10
C LYS A 72 8.30 5.96 -14.31
N TYR A 73 8.30 7.23 -14.72
CA TYR A 73 7.80 7.66 -16.02
C TYR A 73 8.96 7.96 -16.97
N TYR A 74 8.73 7.69 -18.26
CA TYR A 74 9.74 7.77 -19.32
C TYR A 74 9.26 8.66 -20.47
N ASP A 75 10.19 9.20 -21.24
CA ASP A 75 9.88 9.84 -22.52
C ASP A 75 9.95 8.87 -23.71
N GLN A 76 9.75 9.41 -24.92
CA GLN A 76 9.74 8.67 -26.19
C GLN A 76 11.08 7.99 -26.53
N ASP A 77 12.21 8.46 -25.98
CA ASP A 77 13.51 7.81 -26.14
C ASP A 77 13.80 6.83 -25.00
N MET A 78 12.79 6.50 -24.18
CA MET A 78 12.92 5.67 -22.99
C MET A 78 13.87 6.27 -21.92
N GLU A 79 14.10 7.59 -21.91
CA GLU A 79 14.83 8.26 -20.82
C GLU A 79 13.90 8.40 -19.60
N PRO A 80 14.30 7.94 -18.40
CA PRO A 80 13.50 8.10 -17.20
C PRO A 80 13.51 9.58 -16.75
N LEU A 81 12.34 10.18 -16.59
CA LEU A 81 12.20 11.61 -16.25
C LEU A 81 11.92 11.83 -14.77
N VAL A 82 10.94 11.09 -14.21
CA VAL A 82 10.51 11.23 -12.82
C VAL A 82 10.27 9.86 -12.18
N GLU A 83 10.50 9.79 -10.86
CA GLU A 83 10.17 8.65 -9.99
C GLU A 83 9.07 9.06 -9.00
N VAL A 84 8.00 8.27 -8.88
CA VAL A 84 6.96 8.44 -7.86
C VAL A 84 7.49 7.96 -6.52
N VAL A 85 7.53 8.86 -5.55
CA VAL A 85 8.07 8.63 -4.21
C VAL A 85 6.94 8.44 -3.20
N GLN A 86 5.93 9.30 -3.24
CA GLN A 86 4.73 9.17 -2.41
C GLN A 86 3.49 9.45 -3.24
N ASP A 87 2.41 8.77 -2.91
CA ASP A 87 1.08 9.01 -3.48
C ASP A 87 0.05 8.83 -2.36
N THR A 88 -0.74 9.87 -2.10
CA THR A 88 -1.79 9.82 -1.07
C THR A 88 -3.20 9.62 -1.61
N CYS A 89 -3.38 9.59 -2.92
CA CYS A 89 -4.65 9.36 -3.58
C CYS A 89 -4.80 7.91 -4.05
N GLY A 90 -3.75 7.34 -4.67
CA GLY A 90 -3.73 5.97 -5.17
C GLY A 90 -4.52 5.73 -6.46
N ARG A 91 -5.16 6.76 -7.00
CA ARG A 91 -6.03 6.70 -8.18
C ARG A 91 -5.73 7.82 -9.16
N HIS A 92 -5.22 7.42 -10.31
CA HIS A 92 -4.77 8.28 -11.39
C HIS A 92 -5.07 7.61 -12.72
N ASP A 93 -4.82 8.32 -13.82
CA ASP A 93 -4.63 7.67 -15.10
C ASP A 93 -3.39 8.17 -15.84
N ALA A 94 -2.86 7.29 -16.68
CA ALA A 94 -1.74 7.57 -17.57
C ALA A 94 -1.99 6.81 -18.87
N PHE A 95 -3.17 6.99 -19.46
CA PHE A 95 -3.57 6.38 -20.73
C PHE A 95 -4.47 7.25 -21.58
N ALA A 96 -5.23 8.18 -20.97
CA ALA A 96 -6.00 9.17 -21.71
C ALA A 96 -5.12 10.38 -22.08
N LEU A 97 -5.62 11.19 -23.01
CA LEU A 97 -5.05 12.50 -23.27
C LEU A 97 -5.57 13.50 -22.24
N ALA A 98 -4.80 14.56 -21.99
CA ALA A 98 -5.34 15.76 -21.40
C ALA A 98 -6.50 16.28 -22.26
N CYS A 99 -7.53 16.84 -21.62
CA CYS A 99 -8.69 17.33 -22.37
C CYS A 99 -8.27 18.36 -23.43
N ALA A 100 -9.01 18.38 -24.54
CA ALA A 100 -8.67 19.14 -25.74
C ALA A 100 -9.92 19.75 -26.37
N ALA A 101 -9.76 20.81 -27.17
CA ALA A 101 -10.88 21.48 -27.85
C ALA A 101 -11.80 20.49 -28.59
N LYS A 102 -11.20 19.54 -29.34
CA LYS A 102 -11.96 18.51 -30.06
C LYS A 102 -12.92 17.71 -29.17
N TYR A 103 -12.49 17.35 -27.96
CA TYR A 103 -13.32 16.59 -27.03
C TYR A 103 -14.60 17.38 -26.71
N TYR A 104 -14.45 18.63 -26.30
CA TYR A 104 -15.56 19.51 -25.94
C TYR A 104 -16.44 19.89 -27.13
N ASP A 105 -15.84 20.21 -28.27
CA ASP A 105 -16.56 20.53 -29.51
C ASP A 105 -17.49 19.37 -29.92
N ASP A 106 -16.99 18.13 -29.87
CA ASP A 106 -17.73 16.93 -30.27
C ASP A 106 -18.89 16.59 -29.31
N ILE A 107 -18.79 16.96 -28.02
CA ILE A 107 -19.87 16.78 -27.03
C ILE A 107 -20.80 18.01 -26.90
N GLY A 108 -20.60 19.04 -27.74
CA GLY A 108 -21.51 20.19 -27.83
C GLY A 108 -21.14 21.41 -26.98
N TYR A 109 -19.88 21.51 -26.52
CA TYR A 109 -19.35 22.61 -25.72
C TYR A 109 -18.25 23.38 -26.47
N PRO A 110 -18.57 24.07 -27.58
CA PRO A 110 -17.56 24.75 -28.39
C PRO A 110 -16.88 25.89 -27.63
N GLY A 111 -15.55 25.96 -27.72
CA GLY A 111 -14.74 26.99 -27.08
C GLY A 111 -14.53 26.80 -25.58
N HIS A 112 -14.88 25.63 -25.04
CA HIS A 112 -14.62 25.28 -23.66
C HIS A 112 -13.10 25.29 -23.36
N PRO A 113 -12.65 25.90 -22.24
CA PRO A 113 -11.25 25.84 -21.81
C PRO A 113 -10.77 24.39 -21.68
N ASN A 114 -9.52 24.12 -22.02
CA ASN A 114 -9.00 22.75 -21.99
C ASN A 114 -7.50 22.71 -21.66
N CYS A 115 -7.06 21.59 -21.08
CA CYS A 115 -5.69 21.40 -20.62
C CYS A 115 -4.69 21.43 -21.77
N SER A 116 -5.05 20.93 -22.95
CA SER A 116 -4.16 20.91 -24.11
C SER A 116 -3.81 22.32 -24.60
N GLU A 117 -4.78 23.23 -24.65
CA GLU A 117 -4.52 24.63 -24.95
C GLU A 117 -3.80 25.35 -23.80
N ASN A 118 -4.14 25.03 -22.54
CA ASN A 118 -3.44 25.55 -21.38
C ASN A 118 -1.94 25.22 -21.45
N PHE A 119 -1.60 23.96 -21.78
CA PHE A 119 -0.22 23.52 -22.00
C PHE A 119 0.46 24.28 -23.14
N ASN A 120 -0.21 24.41 -24.29
CA ASN A 120 0.35 25.16 -25.43
C ASN A 120 0.71 26.60 -25.05
N ARG A 121 -0.15 27.27 -24.25
CA ARG A 121 0.13 28.63 -23.76
C ARG A 121 1.28 28.66 -22.76
N ALA A 122 1.24 27.77 -21.76
CA ALA A 122 2.24 27.74 -20.68
C ALA A 122 3.65 27.35 -21.16
N LEU A 123 3.74 26.56 -22.24
CA LEU A 123 5.01 26.06 -22.78
C LEU A 123 5.54 26.87 -23.98
N ALA A 124 4.83 27.90 -24.44
CA ALA A 124 5.14 28.63 -25.67
C ALA A 124 6.56 29.24 -25.69
N ASP A 125 7.07 29.66 -24.53
CA ASP A 125 8.40 30.25 -24.37
C ASP A 125 9.48 29.23 -23.95
N LYS A 126 9.14 27.93 -23.89
CA LYS A 126 10.03 26.84 -23.44
C LYS A 126 10.61 26.00 -24.58
N GLY A 127 10.46 26.44 -25.82
CA GLY A 127 10.96 25.71 -27.00
C GLY A 127 10.16 24.44 -27.31
N VAL A 128 8.89 24.39 -26.89
CA VAL A 128 7.99 23.25 -27.09
C VAL A 128 6.92 23.61 -28.13
N GLY A 129 6.72 22.74 -29.12
CA GLY A 129 5.73 22.97 -30.17
C GLY A 129 4.28 22.79 -29.67
N PRO A 130 3.31 23.54 -30.20
CA PRO A 130 1.91 23.34 -29.85
C PRO A 130 1.38 22.00 -30.38
N ARG A 131 0.45 21.39 -29.65
CA ARG A 131 -0.21 20.13 -30.02
C ARG A 131 -1.73 20.26 -29.92
N ALA A 132 -2.46 19.55 -30.77
CA ALA A 132 -3.92 19.54 -30.75
C ALA A 132 -4.49 18.78 -29.53
N GLY A 133 -3.74 17.79 -29.03
CA GLY A 133 -4.05 17.04 -27.83
C GLY A 133 -2.75 16.54 -27.20
N TRP A 134 -2.68 16.56 -25.88
CA TRP A 134 -1.48 16.20 -25.13
C TRP A 134 -1.65 14.85 -24.44
N MET A 135 -0.66 13.96 -24.58
CA MET A 135 -0.49 12.90 -23.59
C MET A 135 -0.05 13.54 -22.27
N ALA A 136 -0.56 13.04 -21.15
CA ALA A 136 -0.23 13.55 -19.82
C ALA A 136 -0.35 12.44 -18.77
N ILE A 137 0.28 12.67 -17.62
CA ILE A 137 -0.10 11.98 -16.40
C ILE A 137 -1.30 12.74 -15.83
N ASN A 138 -2.41 12.05 -15.67
CA ASN A 138 -3.66 12.63 -15.22
C ASN A 138 -3.80 12.31 -13.73
N PHE A 139 -3.18 13.14 -12.89
CA PHE A 139 -3.22 12.95 -11.44
C PHE A 139 -4.61 13.25 -10.88
N PHE A 140 -4.96 12.47 -9.86
CA PHE A 140 -6.24 12.44 -9.14
C PHE A 140 -7.48 12.01 -9.95
N PHE A 141 -7.35 11.79 -11.27
CA PHE A 141 -8.45 11.28 -12.08
C PHE A 141 -8.89 9.87 -11.63
N ASN A 142 -10.20 9.69 -11.49
CA ASN A 142 -10.83 8.38 -11.29
C ASN A 142 -11.40 7.85 -12.61
N THR A 143 -10.51 7.51 -13.53
CA THR A 143 -10.87 6.85 -14.79
C THR A 143 -10.33 5.42 -14.84
N ALA A 144 -10.96 4.56 -15.63
CA ALA A 144 -10.52 3.20 -15.86
C ALA A 144 -10.96 2.68 -17.24
N ILE A 145 -10.34 1.59 -17.67
CA ILE A 145 -10.88 0.72 -18.70
C ILE A 145 -11.51 -0.47 -17.99
N ASP A 146 -12.81 -0.68 -18.18
CA ASP A 146 -13.53 -1.78 -17.55
C ASP A 146 -13.27 -3.13 -18.23
N ALA A 147 -13.90 -4.20 -17.73
CA ALA A 147 -13.77 -5.55 -18.27
C ALA A 147 -14.31 -5.70 -19.71
N HIS A 148 -15.09 -4.73 -20.20
CA HIS A 148 -15.62 -4.69 -21.56
C HIS A 148 -14.75 -3.82 -22.50
N GLY A 149 -13.64 -3.28 -22.00
CA GLY A 149 -12.78 -2.40 -22.79
C GLY A 149 -13.33 -0.99 -22.94
N VAL A 150 -14.31 -0.59 -22.11
CA VAL A 150 -14.93 0.73 -22.15
C VAL A 150 -14.20 1.66 -21.19
N MET A 151 -13.90 2.87 -21.65
CA MET A 151 -13.40 3.93 -20.78
C MET A 151 -14.53 4.47 -19.92
N VAL A 152 -14.34 4.43 -18.61
CA VAL A 152 -15.27 4.96 -17.61
C VAL A 152 -14.58 6.05 -16.79
N SER A 153 -15.37 7.01 -16.32
CA SER A 153 -14.94 8.06 -15.40
C SER A 153 -15.95 8.19 -14.26
N ASP A 154 -15.46 8.60 -13.10
CA ASP A 154 -16.26 8.84 -11.90
C ASP A 154 -15.58 9.93 -11.05
N GLU A 155 -16.20 10.35 -9.94
CA GLU A 155 -15.66 11.38 -9.05
C GLU A 155 -14.25 11.01 -8.57
N PRO A 156 -13.28 11.93 -8.65
CA PRO A 156 -11.94 11.80 -8.07
C PRO A 156 -11.94 11.42 -6.58
N TRP A 157 -10.99 10.59 -6.17
CA TRP A 157 -10.85 10.14 -4.78
C TRP A 157 -10.07 11.10 -3.89
N SER A 158 -9.39 12.09 -4.49
CA SER A 158 -8.54 13.03 -3.77
C SER A 158 -9.33 13.88 -2.78
N ARG A 159 -8.71 14.12 -1.63
CA ARG A 159 -9.20 14.99 -0.56
C ARG A 159 -8.37 16.26 -0.46
N PRO A 160 -8.85 17.29 0.26
CA PRO A 160 -8.03 18.45 0.58
C PRO A 160 -6.66 18.03 1.13
N GLY A 161 -5.59 18.44 0.43
CA GLY A 161 -4.21 18.17 0.79
C GLY A 161 -3.66 16.83 0.30
N ASP A 162 -4.42 16.01 -0.44
CA ASP A 162 -3.85 14.83 -1.09
C ASP A 162 -2.84 15.25 -2.18
N TYR A 163 -1.79 14.46 -2.34
CA TYR A 163 -0.68 14.81 -3.22
C TYR A 163 0.01 13.60 -3.84
N VAL A 164 0.74 13.89 -4.90
CA VAL A 164 1.78 13.02 -5.44
C VAL A 164 3.13 13.71 -5.28
N LEU A 165 4.10 12.99 -4.71
CA LEU A 165 5.49 13.44 -4.59
C LEU A 165 6.35 12.68 -5.59
N LEU A 166 6.95 13.42 -6.50
CA LEU A 166 7.83 12.95 -7.54
C LEU A 166 9.28 13.36 -7.25
N ARG A 167 10.25 12.58 -7.73
CA ARG A 167 11.67 12.94 -7.77
C ARG A 167 12.10 13.09 -9.22
N ALA A 168 12.72 14.22 -9.55
CA ALA A 168 13.30 14.44 -10.86
C ALA A 168 14.56 13.57 -11.04
N LEU A 169 14.62 12.79 -12.12
CA LEU A 169 15.76 11.90 -12.44
C LEU A 169 16.76 12.56 -13.40
N THR A 170 16.33 13.62 -14.07
CA THR A 170 17.13 14.54 -14.86
C THR A 170 16.65 15.97 -14.60
N ASP A 171 17.34 16.98 -15.13
CA ASP A 171 16.81 18.35 -15.15
C ASP A 171 15.60 18.38 -16.07
N ILE A 172 14.45 18.82 -15.54
CA ILE A 172 13.17 18.76 -16.24
C ILE A 172 12.48 20.12 -16.29
N VAL A 173 11.86 20.40 -17.44
CA VAL A 173 10.83 21.43 -17.57
C VAL A 173 9.48 20.71 -17.44
N CYS A 174 8.67 21.17 -16.51
CA CYS A 174 7.36 20.61 -16.19
C CYS A 174 6.25 21.60 -16.57
N VAL A 175 5.04 21.08 -16.73
CA VAL A 175 3.80 21.84 -16.77
C VAL A 175 2.72 21.08 -15.99
N SER A 176 1.92 21.84 -15.25
CA SER A 176 0.71 21.33 -14.59
C SER A 176 -0.47 22.19 -14.99
N SER A 177 -1.59 21.57 -15.37
CA SER A 177 -2.86 22.25 -15.65
C SER A 177 -3.86 21.87 -14.56
N ALA A 178 -4.50 22.86 -13.93
CA ALA A 178 -5.69 22.62 -13.14
C ALA A 178 -6.83 22.33 -14.15
N CYS A 179 -7.31 21.09 -14.17
CA CYS A 179 -8.26 20.63 -15.18
C CYS A 179 -9.53 21.49 -15.17
N PRO A 180 -9.96 22.05 -16.32
CA PRO A 180 -11.17 22.85 -16.41
C PRO A 180 -12.44 22.02 -16.61
N ASP A 181 -12.35 20.68 -16.68
CA ASP A 181 -13.51 19.86 -17.03
C ASP A 181 -14.62 19.93 -15.98
N ASP A 182 -15.74 20.56 -16.33
CA ASP A 182 -16.97 20.58 -15.55
C ASP A 182 -18.13 19.85 -16.25
N THR A 183 -17.82 19.17 -17.37
CA THR A 183 -18.79 18.44 -18.20
C THR A 183 -18.94 16.97 -17.81
N THR A 184 -18.05 16.45 -16.97
CA THR A 184 -18.05 15.08 -16.46
C THR A 184 -17.89 15.06 -14.93
N PRO A 185 -17.93 13.88 -14.26
CA PRO A 185 -17.60 13.77 -12.83
C PRO A 185 -16.17 14.19 -12.45
N ALA A 186 -15.29 14.45 -13.42
CA ALA A 186 -13.98 15.04 -13.15
C ALA A 186 -14.13 16.33 -12.33
N ASN A 187 -13.15 16.62 -11.47
CA ASN A 187 -13.15 17.80 -10.59
C ASN A 187 -14.32 17.86 -9.59
N GLY A 188 -15.16 16.81 -9.50
CA GLY A 188 -16.37 16.83 -8.67
C GLY A 188 -17.32 17.98 -9.00
N TRP A 189 -17.35 18.43 -10.27
CA TRP A 189 -18.10 19.59 -10.77
C TRP A 189 -17.77 20.93 -10.08
N ASN A 190 -16.66 21.02 -9.36
CA ASN A 190 -16.21 22.25 -8.71
C ASN A 190 -14.73 22.48 -8.99
N LEU A 191 -14.45 23.37 -9.94
CA LEU A 191 -13.09 23.65 -10.38
C LEU A 191 -12.34 24.46 -9.31
N THR A 192 -11.24 23.91 -8.79
CA THR A 192 -10.38 24.55 -7.79
C THR A 192 -8.92 24.58 -8.23
N ASP A 193 -8.06 25.14 -7.39
CA ASP A 193 -6.66 25.34 -7.73
C ASP A 193 -5.79 24.12 -7.38
N ILE A 194 -4.72 23.92 -8.16
CA ILE A 194 -3.65 22.97 -7.85
C ILE A 194 -2.48 23.71 -7.23
N HIS A 195 -1.85 23.12 -6.23
CA HIS A 195 -0.63 23.67 -5.64
C HIS A 195 0.57 22.80 -6.00
N VAL A 196 1.63 23.44 -6.46
CA VAL A 196 2.89 22.81 -6.82
C VAL A 196 4.01 23.34 -5.93
N ARG A 197 4.76 22.45 -5.29
CA ARG A 197 5.91 22.80 -4.47
C ARG A 197 7.13 21.96 -4.82
N THR A 198 8.33 22.53 -4.72
CA THR A 198 9.57 21.76 -4.86
C THR A 198 10.41 21.72 -3.58
N TYR A 199 11.05 20.58 -3.34
CA TYR A 199 11.97 20.37 -2.23
C TYR A 199 13.36 20.05 -2.75
N SER A 200 14.38 20.58 -2.08
CA SER A 200 15.76 20.18 -2.38
C SER A 200 15.94 18.68 -2.17
N GLY A 201 16.73 18.03 -3.03
CA GLY A 201 17.13 16.62 -2.92
C GLY A 201 17.89 16.24 -1.65
N LYS A 202 18.20 17.22 -0.78
CA LYS A 202 18.71 16.99 0.58
C LYS A 202 17.63 16.50 1.55
N HIS A 203 16.35 16.72 1.25
CA HIS A 203 15.25 16.20 2.05
C HIS A 203 15.18 14.68 1.91
N LYS A 204 14.81 14.00 2.99
CA LYS A 204 14.60 12.56 3.00
C LYS A 204 13.10 12.29 3.06
N PHE A 205 12.60 11.68 1.99
CA PHE A 205 11.24 11.16 1.93
C PHE A 205 11.30 9.63 1.85
N SER A 206 10.55 8.95 2.70
CA SER A 206 10.34 7.52 2.58
C SER A 206 9.34 7.25 1.46
N ARG A 207 9.57 6.17 0.70
CA ARG A 207 8.57 5.68 -0.25
C ARG A 207 7.34 5.25 0.52
N ALA A 208 6.16 5.71 0.11
CA ALA A 208 4.92 5.34 0.78
C ALA A 208 3.69 5.59 -0.08
N ILE A 209 2.66 4.78 0.13
CA ILE A 209 1.33 4.95 -0.44
C ILE A 209 0.39 5.25 0.73
N ALA A 210 -0.49 6.25 0.63
CA ALA A 210 -1.49 6.42 1.67
C ALA A 210 -2.58 5.37 1.52
N ARG A 211 -2.97 4.80 2.66
CA ARG A 211 -4.16 3.97 2.78
C ARG A 211 -5.13 4.63 3.74
N ARG A 212 -6.41 4.60 3.37
CA ARG A 212 -7.52 4.98 4.24
C ARG A 212 -8.30 3.71 4.55
N MET A 213 -8.59 3.49 5.84
CA MET A 213 -9.34 2.31 6.27
C MET A 213 -10.79 2.40 5.80
N THR A 214 -11.41 3.56 6.05
CA THR A 214 -12.77 3.89 5.64
C THR A 214 -12.78 5.17 4.81
N PRO A 215 -13.89 5.47 4.11
CA PRO A 215 -14.06 6.75 3.41
C PRO A 215 -13.91 8.00 4.30
N ASP A 216 -13.97 7.90 5.63
CA ASP A 216 -13.78 9.06 6.51
C ASP A 216 -12.45 9.03 7.26
N SER A 217 -11.63 7.99 7.07
CA SER A 217 -10.35 7.84 7.77
C SER A 217 -9.27 8.79 7.28
N GLU A 218 -8.46 9.27 8.22
CA GLU A 218 -7.18 9.94 7.94
C GLU A 218 -6.23 9.02 7.15
N PRO A 219 -5.38 9.59 6.27
CA PRO A 219 -4.46 8.80 5.46
C PRO A 219 -3.35 8.26 6.34
N LYS A 220 -3.08 6.96 6.24
CA LYS A 220 -1.92 6.32 6.87
C LYS A 220 -0.94 5.93 5.78
N MET A 221 0.25 6.52 5.83
CA MET A 221 1.33 6.18 4.90
C MET A 221 1.83 4.75 5.15
N THR A 222 2.15 4.03 4.06
CA THR A 222 2.83 2.74 4.12
C THR A 222 4.07 2.84 5.01
N ARG A 223 4.27 1.84 5.86
CA ARG A 223 5.41 1.76 6.76
C ARG A 223 6.17 0.45 6.63
N GLU A 224 7.36 0.41 7.20
CA GLU A 224 8.15 -0.80 7.32
C GLU A 224 7.68 -1.62 8.52
N THR A 225 7.80 -2.94 8.44
CA THR A 225 7.66 -3.81 9.60
C THR A 225 8.95 -3.78 10.43
N SER A 226 8.88 -4.27 11.67
CA SER A 226 10.07 -4.43 12.52
C SER A 226 11.04 -5.51 12.02
N PHE A 227 10.64 -6.32 11.03
CA PHE A 227 11.52 -7.29 10.36
C PHE A 227 12.10 -6.74 9.05
N HIS A 228 11.68 -5.55 8.59
CA HIS A 228 12.06 -5.00 7.30
C HIS A 228 13.59 -4.91 7.11
N SER A 229 14.31 -4.41 8.11
CA SER A 229 15.77 -4.30 8.08
C SER A 229 16.45 -5.66 7.90
N SER A 230 15.93 -6.74 8.51
CA SER A 230 16.43 -8.10 8.33
C SER A 230 16.17 -8.61 6.91
N PHE A 231 14.95 -8.48 6.40
CA PHE A 231 14.62 -8.89 5.02
C PHE A 231 15.37 -8.06 3.97
N ALA A 232 15.62 -6.77 4.22
CA ALA A 232 16.35 -5.88 3.33
C ALA A 232 17.83 -6.26 3.13
N LYS A 233 18.40 -7.09 4.02
CA LYS A 233 19.72 -7.72 3.83
C LYS A 233 19.71 -8.72 2.66
N HIS A 234 18.55 -9.29 2.33
CA HIS A 234 18.40 -10.37 1.35
C HIS A 234 17.71 -9.92 0.05
N THR A 235 17.03 -8.78 0.07
CA THR A 235 16.35 -8.28 -1.13
C THR A 235 16.15 -6.76 -1.13
N ARG A 236 15.94 -6.23 -2.33
CA ARG A 236 15.38 -4.88 -2.56
C ARG A 236 13.99 -4.93 -3.19
N ASN A 237 13.49 -6.13 -3.47
CA ASN A 237 12.19 -6.40 -4.06
C ASN A 237 11.13 -6.39 -2.97
N PHE A 238 10.63 -5.18 -2.66
CA PHE A 238 9.52 -4.97 -1.72
C PHE A 238 8.25 -4.57 -2.46
N VAL A 239 7.13 -5.09 -1.99
CA VAL A 239 5.77 -4.77 -2.46
C VAL A 239 4.94 -4.20 -1.32
N GLU A 240 3.96 -3.36 -1.67
CA GLU A 240 3.01 -2.83 -0.70
C GLU A 240 1.96 -3.90 -0.40
N TYR A 241 1.72 -4.16 0.88
CA TYR A 241 0.62 -4.99 1.34
C TYR A 241 -0.08 -4.34 2.53
N ARG A 242 -1.26 -3.77 2.27
CA ARG A 242 -2.21 -3.28 3.29
C ARG A 242 -1.55 -2.35 4.32
N GLY A 243 -0.78 -1.39 3.85
CA GLY A 243 -0.08 -0.37 4.63
C GLY A 243 1.35 -0.73 5.02
N TYR A 244 1.93 -1.81 4.49
CA TYR A 244 3.29 -2.23 4.83
C TYR A 244 4.15 -2.60 3.63
N TRP A 245 5.47 -2.34 3.73
CA TRP A 245 6.46 -2.84 2.79
C TRP A 245 6.90 -4.26 3.16
N LEU A 246 6.58 -5.25 2.31
CA LEU A 246 6.95 -6.65 2.49
C LEU A 246 7.91 -7.13 1.40
N ALA A 247 8.86 -7.99 1.78
CA ALA A 247 9.74 -8.65 0.82
C ALA A 247 8.91 -9.59 -0.06
N ASN A 248 8.98 -9.39 -1.38
CA ASN A 248 8.25 -10.18 -2.36
C ASN A 248 9.00 -11.46 -2.75
N ALA A 249 10.33 -11.36 -2.86
CA ALA A 249 11.23 -12.50 -3.06
C ALA A 249 12.67 -12.09 -2.67
N PHE A 250 13.46 -13.07 -2.25
CA PHE A 250 14.89 -12.97 -1.97
C PHE A 250 15.64 -12.85 -3.29
N ALA A 251 16.58 -11.92 -3.37
CA ALA A 251 17.17 -11.53 -4.65
C ALA A 251 18.05 -12.62 -5.27
N LYS A 252 18.63 -13.51 -4.46
CA LYS A 252 19.56 -14.54 -4.90
C LYS A 252 18.84 -15.83 -5.32
N GLU A 253 17.85 -16.25 -4.54
CA GLU A 253 17.10 -17.49 -4.77
C GLU A 253 15.92 -17.27 -5.72
N GLY A 254 15.13 -16.20 -5.50
CA GLY A 254 13.93 -15.93 -6.27
C GLY A 254 12.76 -16.87 -5.95
N PRO A 255 11.57 -16.61 -6.53
CA PRO A 255 10.32 -17.23 -6.09
C PRO A 255 10.24 -18.74 -6.32
N ILE A 256 10.93 -19.27 -7.34
CA ILE A 256 10.91 -20.71 -7.66
C ILE A 256 11.73 -21.49 -6.62
N ASP A 257 12.93 -21.01 -6.29
CA ASP A 257 13.77 -21.69 -5.31
C ASP A 257 13.21 -21.53 -3.89
N GLU A 258 12.57 -20.39 -3.57
CA GLU A 258 11.82 -20.23 -2.33
C GLU A 258 10.65 -21.22 -2.20
N TYR A 259 9.92 -21.46 -3.30
CA TYR A 259 8.87 -22.49 -3.32
C TYR A 259 9.46 -23.88 -2.99
N TRP A 260 10.57 -24.26 -3.62
CA TRP A 260 11.20 -25.56 -3.36
C TRP A 260 11.79 -25.64 -1.95
N ALA A 261 12.37 -24.54 -1.45
CA ALA A 261 12.83 -24.45 -0.07
C ALA A 261 11.68 -24.64 0.92
N CYS A 262 10.49 -24.09 0.64
CA CYS A 262 9.31 -24.32 1.47
C CYS A 262 8.91 -25.80 1.47
N ARG A 263 8.91 -26.46 0.30
CA ARG A 263 8.51 -27.88 0.17
C ARG A 263 9.54 -28.88 0.71
N GLN A 264 10.83 -28.54 0.69
CA GLN A 264 11.92 -29.50 0.95
C GLN A 264 12.76 -29.16 2.18
N ALA A 265 12.75 -27.90 2.62
CA ALA A 265 13.56 -27.38 3.71
C ALA A 265 12.70 -26.49 4.64
N ALA A 266 13.01 -25.20 4.73
CA ALA A 266 12.22 -24.20 5.43
C ALA A 266 12.36 -22.82 4.76
N VAL A 267 11.34 -21.99 4.91
CA VAL A 267 11.31 -20.57 4.53
C VAL A 267 10.87 -19.72 5.71
N ILE A 268 11.25 -18.44 5.69
CA ILE A 268 10.78 -17.42 6.61
C ILE A 268 10.00 -16.35 5.86
N MET A 269 8.83 -15.97 6.36
CA MET A 269 7.96 -14.96 5.75
C MET A 269 7.48 -13.96 6.79
N ASP A 270 7.43 -12.67 6.45
CA ASP A 270 6.91 -11.63 7.34
C ASP A 270 5.38 -11.54 7.24
N LEU A 271 4.70 -11.87 8.34
CA LEU A 271 3.25 -11.82 8.49
C LEU A 271 2.79 -10.70 9.44
N SER A 272 3.71 -9.81 9.82
CA SER A 272 3.43 -8.68 10.71
C SER A 272 2.23 -7.83 10.26
N PRO A 273 1.97 -7.63 8.94
CA PRO A 273 0.81 -6.84 8.50
C PRO A 273 -0.56 -7.46 8.76
N LEU A 274 -0.67 -8.76 9.07
CA LEU A 274 -1.96 -9.34 9.46
C LEU A 274 -2.54 -8.59 10.65
N ARG A 275 -3.83 -8.25 10.59
CA ARG A 275 -4.50 -7.43 11.60
C ARG A 275 -4.78 -8.26 12.83
N LYS A 276 -4.31 -7.77 13.97
CA LYS A 276 -4.40 -8.47 15.26
C LYS A 276 -5.29 -7.66 16.19
N PHE A 277 -6.31 -8.29 16.72
CA PHE A 277 -7.25 -7.68 17.66
C PHE A 277 -7.34 -8.51 18.94
N GLU A 278 -6.95 -7.91 20.07
CA GLU A 278 -7.20 -8.49 21.38
C GLU A 278 -8.68 -8.27 21.73
N VAL A 279 -9.38 -9.36 21.99
CA VAL A 279 -10.80 -9.38 22.39
C VAL A 279 -10.85 -9.90 23.82
N THR A 280 -11.04 -9.00 24.77
CA THR A 280 -10.92 -9.29 26.21
C THR A 280 -12.16 -8.82 26.97
N GLY A 281 -12.65 -9.63 27.91
CA GLY A 281 -13.80 -9.30 28.74
C GLY A 281 -14.73 -10.50 28.95
N PRO A 282 -15.62 -10.45 29.97
CA PRO A 282 -16.49 -11.57 30.32
C PRO A 282 -17.40 -12.05 29.18
N ASP A 283 -17.75 -11.16 28.24
CA ASP A 283 -18.62 -11.49 27.11
C ASP A 283 -17.86 -11.74 25.80
N SER A 284 -16.52 -11.86 25.85
CA SER A 284 -15.66 -12.01 24.67
C SER A 284 -15.99 -13.26 23.85
N GLU A 285 -16.24 -14.39 24.52
CA GLU A 285 -16.68 -15.63 23.86
C GLU A 285 -18.04 -15.44 23.17
N ALA A 286 -18.98 -14.73 23.79
CA ALA A 286 -20.30 -14.49 23.23
C ALA A 286 -20.23 -13.61 21.97
N LEU A 287 -19.44 -12.54 21.99
CA LEU A 287 -19.20 -11.70 20.83
C LEU A 287 -18.59 -12.50 19.67
N LEU A 288 -17.56 -13.30 19.94
CA LEU A 288 -16.88 -14.10 18.92
C LEU A 288 -17.77 -15.23 18.41
N GLN A 289 -18.58 -15.85 19.28
CA GLN A 289 -19.56 -16.86 18.89
C GLN A 289 -20.64 -16.29 17.96
N TYR A 290 -20.99 -15.03 18.13
CA TYR A 290 -21.97 -14.34 17.28
C TYR A 290 -21.37 -13.93 15.93
N THR A 291 -20.13 -13.43 15.92
CA THR A 291 -19.50 -12.84 14.72
C THR A 291 -18.75 -13.83 13.83
N LEU A 292 -18.40 -15.01 14.34
CA LEU A 292 -17.64 -16.02 13.61
C LEU A 292 -18.51 -17.23 13.22
N THR A 293 -18.19 -17.81 12.07
CA THR A 293 -18.88 -19.00 11.55
C THR A 293 -18.54 -20.30 12.31
N ARG A 294 -17.47 -20.31 13.11
CA ARG A 294 -17.10 -21.45 13.96
C ARG A 294 -17.79 -21.41 15.32
N ASP A 295 -17.99 -22.60 15.88
CA ASP A 295 -18.45 -22.78 17.25
C ASP A 295 -17.30 -22.48 18.23
N VAL A 296 -17.22 -21.23 18.69
CA VAL A 296 -16.18 -20.71 19.58
C VAL A 296 -16.26 -21.36 20.96
N LYS A 297 -17.44 -21.79 21.42
CA LYS A 297 -17.62 -22.47 22.70
C LYS A 297 -16.85 -23.81 22.77
N LYS A 298 -16.61 -24.45 21.63
CA LYS A 298 -15.81 -25.68 21.53
C LYS A 298 -14.30 -25.44 21.53
N LEU A 299 -13.85 -24.20 21.40
CA LEU A 299 -12.43 -23.86 21.36
C LEU A 299 -11.84 -23.89 22.76
N GLY A 300 -10.91 -24.80 23.03
CA GLY A 300 -10.19 -24.88 24.31
C GLY A 300 -9.10 -23.81 24.46
N VAL A 301 -8.73 -23.48 25.69
CA VAL A 301 -7.60 -22.57 25.95
C VAL A 301 -6.32 -23.17 25.36
N GLY A 302 -5.52 -22.33 24.70
CA GLY A 302 -4.32 -22.76 23.96
C GLY A 302 -4.60 -23.27 22.55
N GLN A 303 -5.87 -23.32 22.11
CA GLN A 303 -6.22 -23.66 20.74
C GLN A 303 -6.33 -22.44 19.84
N VAL A 304 -6.11 -22.71 18.56
CA VAL A 304 -6.37 -21.82 17.44
C VAL A 304 -7.48 -22.44 16.60
N VAL A 305 -8.28 -21.63 15.92
CA VAL A 305 -9.20 -22.11 14.88
C VAL A 305 -9.25 -21.12 13.73
N TYR A 306 -9.30 -21.64 12.50
CA TYR A 306 -9.58 -20.81 11.33
C TYR A 306 -11.09 -20.65 11.16
N SER A 307 -11.53 -19.41 10.91
CA SER A 307 -12.95 -19.06 10.75
C SER A 307 -13.11 -17.96 9.72
N ALA A 308 -14.31 -17.88 9.14
CA ALA A 308 -14.77 -16.68 8.46
C ALA A 308 -15.56 -15.80 9.43
N MET A 309 -15.47 -14.48 9.24
CA MET A 309 -16.28 -13.45 9.88
C MET A 309 -17.23 -12.87 8.82
N CYS A 310 -18.53 -12.85 9.12
CA CYS A 310 -19.55 -12.44 8.15
C CYS A 310 -20.50 -11.41 8.76
N TYR A 311 -21.10 -10.60 7.88
CA TYR A 311 -22.29 -9.82 8.19
C TYR A 311 -23.52 -10.72 8.36
N GLU A 312 -24.61 -10.17 8.91
CA GLU A 312 -25.88 -10.89 9.10
C GLU A 312 -26.45 -11.47 7.80
N HIS A 313 -26.26 -10.79 6.66
CA HIS A 313 -26.70 -11.25 5.34
C HIS A 313 -25.78 -12.31 4.71
N GLY A 314 -24.76 -12.79 5.44
CA GLY A 314 -23.82 -13.83 5.00
C GLY A 314 -22.67 -13.36 4.13
N GLY A 315 -22.57 -12.06 3.83
CA GLY A 315 -21.40 -11.50 3.14
C GLY A 315 -20.15 -11.56 4.03
N MET A 316 -19.03 -12.04 3.47
CA MET A 316 -17.78 -12.17 4.21
C MET A 316 -17.14 -10.81 4.43
N ILE A 317 -16.77 -10.54 5.68
CA ILE A 317 -16.03 -9.34 6.10
C ILE A 317 -14.53 -9.62 6.00
N ASP A 318 -14.12 -10.76 6.58
CA ASP A 318 -12.72 -11.17 6.69
C ASP A 318 -12.66 -12.67 6.98
N ASP A 319 -11.49 -13.25 6.81
CA ASP A 319 -11.16 -14.60 7.23
C ASP A 319 -9.84 -14.61 8.00
N GLY A 320 -9.67 -15.57 8.91
CA GLY A 320 -8.54 -15.50 9.82
C GLY A 320 -8.52 -16.58 10.87
N THR A 321 -7.62 -16.39 11.84
CA THR A 321 -7.45 -17.30 12.96
C THR A 321 -7.87 -16.66 14.27
N LEU A 322 -8.58 -17.42 15.10
CA LEU A 322 -8.92 -17.06 16.46
C LEU A 322 -8.05 -17.87 17.42
N LEU A 323 -7.26 -17.20 18.25
CA LEU A 323 -6.50 -17.80 19.35
C LEU A 323 -7.27 -17.62 20.66
N ARG A 324 -7.49 -18.70 21.41
CA ARG A 324 -8.05 -18.64 22.77
C ARG A 324 -6.91 -18.60 23.80
N LEU A 325 -6.59 -17.39 24.26
CA LEU A 325 -5.52 -17.13 25.23
C LEU A 325 -5.91 -17.46 26.67
N GLY A 326 -7.20 -17.42 26.98
CA GLY A 326 -7.74 -17.74 28.30
C GLY A 326 -9.26 -17.92 28.26
N LYS A 327 -9.89 -17.90 29.43
CA LYS A 327 -11.35 -17.98 29.52
C LYS A 327 -12.03 -16.82 28.79
N ASP A 328 -11.57 -15.60 29.10
CA ASP A 328 -12.16 -14.32 28.69
C ASP A 328 -11.20 -13.49 27.81
N ASN A 329 -10.18 -14.14 27.24
CA ASN A 329 -9.09 -13.52 26.47
C ASN A 329 -8.90 -14.25 25.15
N PHE A 330 -9.12 -13.54 24.05
CA PHE A 330 -8.98 -14.05 22.70
C PHE A 330 -8.18 -13.08 21.83
N ARG A 331 -7.62 -13.60 20.74
CA ARG A 331 -7.00 -12.79 19.69
C ARG A 331 -7.52 -13.21 18.33
N TRP A 332 -8.13 -12.27 17.61
CA TRP A 332 -8.48 -12.43 16.20
C TRP A 332 -7.31 -11.96 15.34
N VAL A 333 -6.91 -12.76 14.36
CA VAL A 333 -5.87 -12.44 13.38
C VAL A 333 -6.45 -12.60 11.98
N GLY A 334 -6.71 -11.49 11.30
CA GLY A 334 -7.34 -11.43 9.98
C GLY A 334 -6.58 -10.55 8.98
N GLY A 335 -7.16 -10.38 7.78
CA GLY A 335 -6.57 -9.58 6.71
C GLY A 335 -7.00 -8.11 6.74
N ASP A 336 -8.11 -7.78 7.38
CA ASP A 336 -8.74 -6.47 7.27
C ASP A 336 -8.93 -5.73 8.60
N ASP A 337 -8.85 -4.40 8.53
CA ASP A 337 -9.10 -3.52 9.66
C ASP A 337 -10.61 -3.49 10.02
N LEU A 338 -11.48 -3.74 9.03
CA LEU A 338 -12.94 -3.82 9.19
C LEU A 338 -13.38 -4.88 10.20
N SER A 339 -12.61 -5.96 10.37
CA SER A 339 -12.82 -6.95 11.44
C SER A 339 -12.94 -6.30 12.82
N GLY A 340 -12.07 -5.33 13.11
CA GLY A 340 -12.04 -4.66 14.40
C GLY A 340 -13.19 -3.68 14.60
N GLU A 341 -13.66 -3.04 13.52
CA GLU A 341 -14.84 -2.16 13.55
C GLU A 341 -16.09 -2.99 13.78
N TRP A 342 -16.29 -4.05 12.99
CA TRP A 342 -17.43 -4.94 13.12
C TRP A 342 -17.56 -5.53 14.53
N LEU A 343 -16.45 -5.99 15.12
CA LEU A 343 -16.44 -6.51 16.49
C LEU A 343 -16.83 -5.44 17.53
N ARG A 344 -16.38 -4.19 17.37
CA ARG A 344 -16.71 -3.08 18.28
C ARG A 344 -18.17 -2.64 18.14
N ASP A 345 -18.67 -2.56 16.92
CA ASP A 345 -20.04 -2.15 16.63
C ASP A 345 -21.02 -3.22 17.11
N THR A 346 -20.72 -4.49 16.86
CA THR A 346 -21.51 -5.63 17.35
C THR A 346 -21.52 -5.73 18.87
N ALA A 347 -20.36 -5.54 19.53
CA ALA A 347 -20.30 -5.49 20.99
C ALA A 347 -21.20 -4.39 21.57
N THR A 348 -21.19 -3.22 20.92
CA THR A 348 -22.02 -2.08 21.32
C THR A 348 -23.50 -2.35 21.11
N SER A 349 -23.89 -2.86 19.93
CA SER A 349 -25.29 -3.13 19.59
C SER A 349 -25.93 -4.20 20.47
N LEU A 350 -25.14 -5.19 20.90
CA LEU A 350 -25.58 -6.27 21.78
C LEU A 350 -25.42 -5.93 23.28
N GLY A 351 -24.86 -4.76 23.63
CA GLY A 351 -24.64 -4.34 25.01
C GLY A 351 -23.66 -5.24 25.80
N LEU A 352 -22.67 -5.83 25.10
CA LEU A 352 -21.72 -6.78 25.69
C LEU A 352 -20.57 -6.07 26.39
N ASN A 353 -20.13 -6.61 27.53
CA ASN A 353 -18.94 -6.13 28.25
C ASN A 353 -17.66 -6.76 27.66
N VAL A 354 -17.21 -6.20 26.53
CA VAL A 354 -16.01 -6.63 25.80
C VAL A 354 -15.20 -5.44 25.33
N LEU A 355 -13.87 -5.56 25.43
CA LEU A 355 -12.92 -4.62 24.89
C LEU A 355 -12.20 -5.23 23.68
N VAL A 356 -12.29 -4.56 22.53
CA VAL A 356 -11.63 -4.94 21.28
C VAL A 356 -10.55 -3.92 20.94
N ARG A 357 -9.27 -4.32 20.99
CA ARG A 357 -8.12 -3.43 20.77
C ARG A 357 -7.22 -3.96 19.65
N SER A 358 -6.80 -3.09 18.75
CA SER A 358 -5.75 -3.45 17.79
C SER A 358 -4.42 -3.64 18.51
N SER A 359 -3.74 -4.75 18.23
CA SER A 359 -2.40 -5.09 18.72
C SER A 359 -1.41 -5.32 17.58
N THR A 360 -1.78 -5.01 16.34
CA THR A 360 -0.93 -5.20 15.14
C THR A 360 0.46 -4.58 15.32
N ASP A 361 0.52 -3.35 15.83
CA ASP A 361 1.75 -2.60 16.04
C ASP A 361 2.60 -3.10 17.22
N GLN A 362 2.01 -3.91 18.11
CA GLN A 362 2.67 -4.43 19.31
C GLN A 362 3.11 -5.88 19.15
N MET A 363 2.62 -6.57 18.12
CA MET A 363 2.79 -8.00 17.91
C MET A 363 3.13 -8.28 16.45
N HIS A 364 4.42 -8.25 16.14
CA HIS A 364 4.94 -8.59 14.82
C HIS A 364 5.19 -10.09 14.75
N ASN A 365 5.14 -10.67 13.55
CA ASN A 365 5.38 -12.10 13.38
C ASN A 365 6.01 -12.48 12.06
N VAL A 366 6.78 -13.56 12.15
CA VAL A 366 7.28 -14.31 11.01
C VAL A 366 6.72 -15.72 11.03
N ALA A 367 6.45 -16.25 9.85
CA ALA A 367 6.13 -17.66 9.66
C ALA A 367 7.38 -18.41 9.22
N VAL A 368 7.71 -19.49 9.92
CA VAL A 368 8.77 -20.44 9.53
C VAL A 368 8.09 -21.72 9.07
N GLN A 369 8.12 -21.97 7.76
CA GLN A 369 7.29 -22.98 7.10
C GLN A 369 8.15 -23.93 6.26
N GLY A 370 7.83 -25.21 6.29
CA GLY A 370 8.54 -26.29 5.59
C GLY A 370 8.89 -27.46 6.50
N PRO A 371 9.20 -28.65 5.95
CA PRO A 371 9.46 -29.85 6.72
C PRO A 371 10.61 -29.74 7.74
N LYS A 372 11.53 -28.78 7.56
CA LYS A 372 12.64 -28.51 8.49
C LYS A 372 12.36 -27.42 9.54
N SER A 373 11.20 -26.77 9.50
CA SER A 373 10.83 -25.71 10.44
C SER A 373 10.92 -26.14 11.91
N ARG A 374 10.48 -27.37 12.23
CA ARG A 374 10.58 -27.92 13.59
C ARG A 374 12.02 -28.10 14.04
N ASP A 375 12.88 -28.60 13.17
CA ASP A 375 14.30 -28.85 13.49
C ASP A 375 15.02 -27.54 13.80
N VAL A 376 14.72 -26.47 13.04
CA VAL A 376 15.24 -25.12 13.33
C VAL A 376 14.73 -24.62 14.68
N LEU A 377 13.42 -24.68 14.91
CA LEU A 377 12.83 -24.01 16.07
C LEU A 377 13.06 -24.74 17.40
N LYS A 378 13.18 -26.07 17.40
CA LYS A 378 13.40 -26.84 18.64
C LYS A 378 14.74 -26.53 19.31
N GLU A 379 15.72 -26.06 18.55
CA GLU A 379 17.06 -25.74 19.08
C GLU A 379 17.09 -24.37 19.78
N ILE A 380 16.24 -23.44 19.35
CA ILE A 380 16.29 -22.04 19.81
C ILE A 380 15.14 -21.66 20.73
N ILE A 381 14.00 -22.35 20.63
CA ILE A 381 12.81 -22.07 21.43
C ILE A 381 12.85 -22.86 22.73
N TRP A 382 12.85 -22.12 23.83
CA TRP A 382 12.65 -22.63 25.17
C TRP A 382 11.21 -22.43 25.61
N THR A 383 10.60 -23.46 26.19
CA THR A 383 9.29 -23.39 26.84
C THR A 383 9.41 -23.73 28.32
N SER A 384 8.53 -23.13 29.14
CA SER A 384 8.38 -23.54 30.53
C SER A 384 7.86 -24.99 30.59
N PRO A 385 8.17 -25.80 31.62
CA PRO A 385 7.60 -27.14 31.79
C PRO A 385 6.07 -27.21 31.82
N LEU A 386 5.39 -26.08 31.98
CA LEU A 386 3.93 -25.96 31.92
C LEU A 386 3.38 -25.76 30.49
N GLN A 387 4.26 -25.61 29.50
CA GLN A 387 3.93 -25.36 28.10
C GLN A 387 4.50 -26.49 27.25
N PRO A 388 3.79 -26.95 26.21
CA PRO A 388 4.33 -27.97 25.30
C PRO A 388 5.60 -27.45 24.63
N SER A 389 6.61 -28.29 24.52
CA SER A 389 7.78 -28.04 23.67
C SER A 389 7.38 -27.93 22.19
N ILE A 390 8.31 -27.48 21.35
CA ILE A 390 8.08 -27.39 19.90
C ILE A 390 7.75 -28.75 19.26
N GLU A 391 8.28 -29.85 19.82
CA GLU A 391 8.03 -31.21 19.35
C GLU A 391 6.65 -31.72 19.78
N GLU A 392 6.19 -31.31 20.96
CA GLU A 392 4.88 -31.68 21.52
C GLU A 392 3.73 -30.80 21.02
N LEU A 393 4.03 -29.62 20.47
CA LEU A 393 3.00 -28.66 20.03
C LEU A 393 2.17 -29.24 18.87
N GLU A 394 0.90 -29.53 19.15
CA GLU A 394 -0.04 -30.07 18.17
C GLU A 394 -0.48 -29.00 17.15
N TRP A 395 -1.03 -29.47 16.02
CA TRP A 395 -1.58 -28.60 14.97
C TRP A 395 -2.69 -27.69 15.53
N PHE A 396 -2.72 -26.42 15.14
CA PHE A 396 -3.66 -25.41 15.66
C PHE A 396 -3.62 -25.26 17.20
N ARG A 397 -2.42 -25.38 17.79
CA ARG A 397 -2.10 -24.97 19.16
C ARG A 397 -1.04 -23.87 19.16
N PHE A 398 -0.94 -23.14 20.26
CA PHE A 398 0.17 -22.24 20.53
C PHE A 398 0.75 -22.42 21.94
N ALA A 399 1.97 -21.96 22.12
CA ALA A 399 2.69 -21.94 23.38
C ALA A 399 3.31 -20.56 23.62
N VAL A 400 3.34 -20.14 24.88
CA VAL A 400 4.15 -18.99 25.32
C VAL A 400 5.57 -19.50 25.55
N ALA A 401 6.55 -18.89 24.89
CA ALA A 401 7.91 -19.39 24.83
C ALA A 401 8.94 -18.26 24.89
N ARG A 402 10.22 -18.62 24.83
CA ARG A 402 11.34 -17.67 24.78
C ARG A 402 12.43 -18.15 23.84
N ILE A 403 13.16 -17.22 23.24
CA ILE A 403 14.42 -17.51 22.52
C ILE A 403 15.60 -17.20 23.44
N GLY A 404 16.55 -18.13 23.57
CA GLY A 404 17.72 -17.95 24.44
C GLY A 404 17.50 -18.32 25.91
N GLY A 405 16.62 -19.30 26.17
CA GLY A 405 16.36 -19.85 27.50
C GLY A 405 15.30 -19.09 28.33
N GLY A 406 15.17 -19.46 29.61
CA GLY A 406 14.08 -18.98 30.50
C GLY A 406 14.05 -17.48 30.80
N ASN A 407 15.17 -16.78 30.63
CA ASN A 407 15.27 -15.32 30.74
C ASN A 407 15.44 -14.63 29.37
N GLY A 408 15.29 -15.40 28.29
CA GLY A 408 15.48 -14.95 26.93
C GLY A 408 14.34 -14.07 26.40
N ILE A 409 14.36 -13.83 25.09
CA ILE A 409 13.41 -12.96 24.39
C ILE A 409 12.01 -13.59 24.45
N PRO A 410 10.98 -12.90 24.96
CA PRO A 410 9.62 -13.44 25.01
C PRO A 410 9.01 -13.54 23.61
N VAL A 411 8.46 -14.71 23.30
CA VAL A 411 7.75 -14.97 22.05
C VAL A 411 6.48 -15.77 22.31
N VAL A 412 5.55 -15.74 21.36
CA VAL A 412 4.50 -16.76 21.24
C VAL A 412 4.85 -17.59 20.02
N VAL A 413 4.63 -18.90 20.09
CA VAL A 413 4.81 -19.79 18.93
C VAL A 413 3.53 -20.57 18.72
N SER A 414 3.01 -20.59 17.50
CA SER A 414 1.91 -21.48 17.13
C SER A 414 2.32 -22.43 16.05
N ARG A 415 1.66 -23.58 16.00
CA ARG A 415 1.74 -24.49 14.87
C ARG A 415 0.59 -24.21 13.90
N THR A 416 0.71 -23.08 13.22
CA THR A 416 -0.19 -22.61 12.15
C THR A 416 0.64 -22.22 10.91
N GLY A 417 -0.03 -22.06 9.78
CA GLY A 417 0.62 -21.75 8.52
C GLY A 417 -0.31 -21.79 7.32
N PHE A 418 0.07 -21.05 6.27
CA PHE A 418 -0.72 -20.90 5.04
C PHE A 418 -0.19 -21.74 3.86
N THR A 419 1.00 -22.33 3.98
CA THR A 419 1.74 -22.97 2.86
C THR A 419 1.29 -24.41 2.54
N GLY A 420 0.53 -25.02 3.46
CA GLY A 420 0.22 -26.45 3.44
C GLY A 420 1.35 -27.35 3.95
N GLU A 421 2.47 -26.79 4.38
CA GLU A 421 3.58 -27.53 4.98
C GLU A 421 3.52 -27.54 6.52
N LEU A 422 4.35 -28.39 7.14
CA LEU A 422 4.66 -28.21 8.56
C LEU A 422 5.23 -26.81 8.78
N GLY A 423 4.74 -26.09 9.77
CA GLY A 423 5.25 -24.76 10.04
C GLY A 423 4.71 -24.16 11.31
N TYR A 424 5.31 -23.04 11.65
CA TYR A 424 5.03 -22.29 12.85
C TYR A 424 4.99 -20.80 12.56
N GLU A 425 4.25 -20.06 13.37
CA GLU A 425 4.32 -18.61 13.45
C GLU A 425 4.95 -18.20 14.77
N ILE A 426 5.92 -17.28 14.72
CA ILE A 426 6.65 -16.77 15.87
C ILE A 426 6.31 -15.30 15.99
N TRP A 427 5.62 -14.95 17.08
CA TRP A 427 5.23 -13.59 17.39
C TRP A 427 6.13 -12.99 18.47
N CYS A 428 6.52 -11.74 18.28
CA CYS A 428 7.31 -10.99 19.24
C CYS A 428 6.93 -9.51 19.29
N HIS A 429 7.40 -8.84 20.33
CA HIS A 429 7.33 -7.38 20.37
C HIS A 429 8.27 -6.78 19.29
N PRO A 430 7.89 -5.68 18.61
CA PRO A 430 8.69 -4.97 17.61
C PRO A 430 10.17 -4.80 17.97
N ARG A 431 10.45 -4.36 19.19
CA ARG A 431 11.82 -4.11 19.71
C ARG A 431 12.77 -5.32 19.63
N ASP A 432 12.21 -6.53 19.56
CA ASP A 432 12.95 -7.79 19.61
C ASP A 432 13.02 -8.46 18.22
N ALA A 433 12.35 -7.90 17.19
CA ALA A 433 12.17 -8.52 15.88
C ALA A 433 13.49 -8.87 15.17
N GLU A 434 14.46 -7.96 15.12
CA GLU A 434 15.76 -8.26 14.48
C GLU A 434 16.47 -9.44 15.15
N LYS A 435 16.47 -9.50 16.49
CA LYS A 435 17.09 -10.60 17.26
C LYS A 435 16.35 -11.92 17.07
N VAL A 436 15.02 -11.88 16.97
CA VAL A 436 14.20 -13.05 16.68
C VAL A 436 14.51 -13.58 15.29
N PHE A 437 14.62 -12.70 14.28
CA PHE A 437 15.00 -13.08 12.93
C PHE A 437 16.40 -13.69 12.91
N ASP A 438 17.39 -13.02 13.49
CA ASP A 438 18.77 -13.49 13.49
C ASP A 438 18.90 -14.86 14.19
N ALA A 439 18.13 -15.10 15.26
CA ALA A 439 18.11 -16.40 15.94
C ALA A 439 17.47 -17.53 15.12
N ILE A 440 16.47 -17.21 14.28
CA ILE A 440 15.85 -18.18 13.37
C ILE A 440 16.74 -18.42 12.14
N TRP A 441 17.48 -17.40 11.72
CA TRP A 441 18.25 -17.40 10.48
C TRP A 441 19.66 -18.00 10.62
N ALA A 442 20.23 -17.96 11.83
CA ALA A 442 21.54 -18.54 12.16
C ALA A 442 21.53 -20.06 12.04
#